data_AF-A0A9E1P2J0-F1
#
_entry.id   AF-A0A9E1P2J0-F1
#
_cell.length_a   1.000
_cell.length_b   1.000
_cell.length_c   1.000
_cell.angle_alpha   90.00
_cell.angle_beta   90.00
_cell.angle_gamma   90.00
#
_symmetry.space_group_name_H-M   'P 1'
#
loop_
_entity.id
_entity.type
_entity.pdbx_description
1 polymer ?
#
loop_
_entity_poly.entity_id
_entity_poly.type
_entity_poly.pdbx_seq_one_letter_code
_entity_poly.pdbx_strand_id
1 'polypeptide(L)'
;MNPYYQQVAPKLRIQEKDRNVDRNLFPERGESPNKIGPTGVHSKGRFYMISKLENCVSILQIARINIEKINDQLSEMGKFLEKEIRFFPASNIPVSVVNNYLTERISNIKMISETASFQGKALLNGNCGVKSITKGKGLRFVKGSPHVTSSDEGGYPVKIIELPEYSGLIGNKAISAELLQYEELIIISDDEKEFKYRITKEETIETLIPNLQRGLHENGFNISVYKTKNNFLYFKHNQLGIANDFTGTSLKTQLISKYPGQPVTAKVGKNIMGEIGNEPTIGEGGYLTGLKTNKRTRGLTLYFDGTSTEQAGQIVGHVLVKQNGLVVPLDLEGKKAEILSLPSLTPELLATGIPNCSGFLNLKSIRVHSAEERKDALMLIYSSIKGLKSLNKDLVSKENYYVNLAVEMLRLTMKPKVAGVEILSLSKEKASEMAEQLKGMLSPQLMVESTM
;
A
#
# COMPACT_ATOMS: atom_id res chain seq x y z
N MET A 1 -42.86 -19.36 -44.56
CA MET A 1 -42.28 -20.72 -44.55
C MET A 1 -40.78 -20.60 -44.37
N ASN A 2 -40.29 -21.29 -43.33
CA ASN A 2 -38.92 -21.60 -42.91
C ASN A 2 -37.93 -20.46 -42.51
N PRO A 3 -37.50 -20.44 -41.23
CA PRO A 3 -36.54 -19.51 -40.64
C PRO A 3 -35.14 -20.14 -40.48
N TYR A 4 -34.07 -19.40 -40.80
CA TYR A 4 -32.71 -19.75 -40.35
C TYR A 4 -31.87 -18.48 -40.33
N TYR A 5 -31.62 -17.94 -39.13
CA TYR A 5 -30.35 -17.39 -38.63
C TYR A 5 -30.58 -16.78 -37.24
N GLN A 6 -30.89 -17.63 -36.26
CA GLN A 6 -30.47 -17.43 -34.88
C GLN A 6 -29.07 -18.03 -34.76
N GLN A 7 -28.02 -17.22 -34.93
CA GLN A 7 -26.73 -17.55 -34.35
C GLN A 7 -26.57 -16.71 -33.09
N VAL A 8 -26.88 -17.40 -32.00
CA VAL A 8 -26.63 -17.02 -30.62
C VAL A 8 -25.14 -16.71 -30.50
N ALA A 9 -24.80 -15.44 -30.25
CA ALA A 9 -23.47 -15.08 -29.80
C ALA A 9 -23.16 -15.94 -28.56
N PRO A 10 -22.00 -16.61 -28.48
CA PRO A 10 -21.66 -17.38 -27.30
C PRO A 10 -21.66 -16.42 -26.12
N LYS A 11 -22.53 -16.69 -25.14
CA LYS A 11 -22.47 -16.07 -23.81
C LYS A 11 -21.07 -16.36 -23.29
N LEU A 12 -20.17 -15.39 -23.43
CA LEU A 12 -18.94 -15.34 -22.69
C LEU A 12 -19.35 -15.38 -21.23
N ARG A 13 -19.12 -16.54 -20.62
CA ARG A 13 -19.24 -16.76 -19.19
C ARG A 13 -18.15 -15.87 -18.59
N ILE A 14 -18.53 -14.64 -18.29
CA ILE A 14 -17.72 -13.70 -17.53
C ILE A 14 -17.53 -14.39 -16.18
N GLN A 15 -16.36 -15.03 -16.01
CA GLN A 15 -15.84 -15.21 -14.67
C GLN A 15 -15.67 -13.79 -14.16
N GLU A 16 -16.44 -13.43 -13.15
CA GLU A 16 -16.16 -12.27 -12.31
C GLU A 16 -14.68 -12.36 -11.96
N LYS A 17 -13.86 -11.55 -12.65
CA LYS A 17 -12.52 -11.23 -12.19
C LYS A 17 -12.76 -10.35 -10.98
N ASP A 18 -13.01 -11.04 -9.86
CA ASP A 18 -12.90 -10.50 -8.53
C ASP A 18 -11.60 -9.71 -8.54
N ARG A 19 -11.69 -8.37 -8.53
CA ARG A 19 -10.55 -7.47 -8.28
C ARG A 19 -10.17 -7.63 -6.81
N ASN A 20 -9.79 -8.86 -6.45
CA ASN A 20 -9.15 -9.17 -5.20
C ASN A 20 -7.77 -8.55 -5.31
N VAL A 21 -7.61 -7.39 -4.67
CA VAL A 21 -6.36 -7.10 -3.97
C VAL A 21 -5.97 -8.40 -3.30
N ASP A 22 -4.85 -8.99 -3.69
CA ASP A 22 -4.45 -10.30 -3.21
C ASP A 22 -4.57 -10.29 -1.69
N ARG A 23 -5.51 -11.08 -1.15
CA ARG A 23 -5.74 -11.15 0.30
C ARG A 23 -4.49 -11.71 1.00
N ASN A 24 -3.53 -12.25 0.25
CA ASN A 24 -2.20 -12.62 0.72
C ASN A 24 -1.23 -11.44 0.95
N LEU A 25 -1.58 -10.21 0.57
CA LEU A 25 -0.84 -8.98 0.96
C LEU A 25 -1.09 -8.59 2.44
N PHE A 26 -2.06 -9.24 3.08
CA PHE A 26 -2.35 -9.19 4.50
C PHE A 26 -2.06 -10.56 5.12
N PRO A 27 -1.45 -10.62 6.32
CA PRO A 27 -1.16 -11.90 6.95
C PRO A 27 -2.48 -12.62 7.23
N GLU A 28 -2.68 -13.76 6.56
CA GLU A 28 -3.72 -14.70 6.95
C GLU A 28 -3.51 -15.14 8.40
N ARG A 29 -4.66 -15.22 9.08
CA ARG A 29 -4.81 -15.60 10.48
C ARG A 29 -4.15 -16.93 10.76
N GLY A 30 -3.33 -16.92 11.80
CA GLY A 30 -3.05 -18.05 12.68
C GLY A 30 -2.50 -19.29 12.01
N GLU A 31 -1.18 -19.43 11.99
CA GLU A 31 -0.56 -20.74 12.16
C GLU A 31 0.81 -20.62 12.85
N SER A 32 1.04 -21.60 13.72
CA SER A 32 1.99 -21.80 14.82
C SER A 32 3.34 -21.04 14.84
N PRO A 33 3.78 -20.52 16.02
CA PRO A 33 5.11 -19.93 16.17
C PRO A 33 6.20 -21.01 16.05
N ASN A 34 7.13 -20.80 15.11
CA ASN A 34 8.37 -21.57 15.05
C ASN A 34 9.22 -21.28 16.30
N LYS A 35 9.76 -22.36 16.87
CA LYS A 35 10.51 -22.42 18.13
C LYS A 35 11.78 -21.56 18.06
N ILE A 36 11.86 -20.55 18.92
CA ILE A 36 13.12 -19.88 19.25
C ILE A 36 13.74 -20.67 20.42
N GLY A 37 14.98 -21.12 20.27
CA GLY A 37 15.72 -21.86 21.29
C GLY A 37 16.05 -21.00 22.52
N PRO A 38 16.17 -21.59 23.72
CA PRO A 38 16.20 -20.84 24.98
C PRO A 38 17.58 -20.26 25.25
N THR A 39 17.72 -18.94 25.17
CA THR A 39 18.76 -18.23 25.93
C THR A 39 18.28 -18.11 27.37
N GLY A 40 18.85 -18.94 28.24
CA GLY A 40 18.40 -19.12 29.62
C GLY A 40 18.45 -17.84 30.44
N VAL A 41 17.38 -17.59 31.21
CA VAL A 41 17.38 -16.79 32.44
C VAL A 41 16.18 -17.24 33.29
N HIS A 42 16.46 -17.55 34.56
CA HIS A 42 15.59 -17.67 35.74
C HIS A 42 14.09 -17.40 35.58
N SER A 43 13.29 -18.27 36.22
CA SER A 43 11.83 -18.23 36.37
C SER A 43 11.29 -16.84 36.75
N LYS A 44 11.05 -15.98 35.76
CA LYS A 44 10.25 -14.77 35.95
C LYS A 44 8.80 -15.22 36.13
N GLY A 45 8.22 -14.93 37.30
CA GLY A 45 6.95 -15.47 37.73
C GLY A 45 5.79 -15.21 36.76
N ARG A 46 4.76 -16.06 36.79
CA ARG A 46 3.60 -16.05 35.87
C ARG A 46 2.96 -14.66 35.68
N PHE A 47 2.91 -13.85 36.74
CA PHE A 47 2.40 -12.47 36.71
C PHE A 47 3.25 -11.51 35.86
N TYR A 48 4.57 -11.75 35.75
CA TYR A 48 5.45 -10.99 34.85
C TYR A 48 5.07 -11.19 33.38
N MET A 49 4.71 -12.42 32.98
CA MET A 49 4.30 -12.72 31.60
C MET A 49 2.96 -12.08 31.26
N ILE A 50 2.01 -12.10 32.19
CA ILE A 50 0.73 -11.42 32.04
C ILE A 50 0.94 -9.91 31.90
N SER A 51 1.75 -9.30 32.77
CA SER A 51 2.08 -7.87 32.68
C SER A 51 2.77 -7.50 31.36
N LYS A 52 3.62 -8.38 30.80
CA LYS A 52 4.20 -8.17 29.47
C LYS A 52 3.13 -8.15 28.37
N LEU A 53 2.14 -9.01 28.46
CA LEU A 53 1.04 -9.07 27.52
C LEU A 53 0.11 -7.86 27.63
N GLU A 54 -0.20 -7.43 28.85
CA GLU A 54 -0.96 -6.19 29.15
C GLU A 54 -0.26 -4.97 28.54
N ASN A 55 1.06 -4.84 28.74
CA ASN A 55 1.83 -3.77 28.10
C ASN A 55 1.74 -3.81 26.56
N CYS A 56 1.71 -5.00 25.95
CA CYS A 56 1.55 -5.13 24.50
C CYS A 56 0.16 -4.68 24.04
N VAL A 57 -0.89 -4.98 24.80
CA VAL A 57 -2.25 -4.49 24.55
C VAL A 57 -2.28 -2.95 24.61
N SER A 58 -1.67 -2.35 25.63
CA SER A 58 -1.57 -0.88 25.73
C SER A 58 -0.81 -0.26 24.56
N ILE A 59 0.28 -0.90 24.11
CA ILE A 59 1.05 -0.47 22.92
C ILE A 59 0.17 -0.49 21.66
N LEU A 60 -0.60 -1.56 21.46
CA LEU A 60 -1.51 -1.67 20.32
C LEU A 60 -2.58 -0.59 20.35
N GLN A 61 -3.19 -0.34 21.51
CA GLN A 61 -4.22 0.69 21.67
C GLN A 61 -3.67 2.10 21.37
N ILE A 62 -2.50 2.45 21.90
CA ILE A 62 -1.86 3.74 21.64
C ILE A 62 -1.48 3.86 20.15
N ALA A 63 -0.95 2.79 19.55
CA ALA A 63 -0.65 2.77 18.13
C ALA A 63 -1.92 3.01 17.30
N ARG A 64 -3.03 2.34 17.62
CA ARG A 64 -4.32 2.48 16.94
C ARG A 64 -4.89 3.90 17.04
N ILE A 65 -4.90 4.50 18.23
CA ILE A 65 -5.35 5.88 18.43
C ILE A 65 -4.56 6.85 17.53
N ASN A 66 -3.24 6.67 17.44
CA ASN A 66 -2.41 7.53 16.60
C ASN A 66 -2.55 7.21 15.10
N ILE A 67 -2.81 5.96 14.72
CA ILE A 67 -3.18 5.58 13.34
C ILE A 67 -4.47 6.28 12.91
N GLU A 68 -5.48 6.33 13.79
CA GLU A 68 -6.74 7.02 13.53
C GLU A 68 -6.50 8.53 13.32
N LYS A 69 -5.70 9.17 14.18
CA LYS A 69 -5.30 10.59 13.98
C LYS A 69 -4.61 10.82 12.63
N ILE A 70 -3.69 9.94 12.22
CA ILE A 70 -3.03 10.04 10.90
C ILE A 70 -4.06 9.88 9.77
N ASN A 71 -4.96 8.91 9.90
CA ASN A 71 -6.02 8.68 8.93
C ASN A 71 -6.96 9.90 8.80
N ASP A 72 -7.24 10.59 9.89
CA ASP A 72 -8.04 11.82 9.89
C ASP A 72 -7.34 12.95 9.14
N GLN A 73 -6.03 13.17 9.40
CA GLN A 73 -5.24 14.14 8.64
C GLN A 73 -5.26 13.84 7.14
N LEU A 74 -5.05 12.58 6.74
CA LEU A 74 -5.09 12.16 5.34
C LEU A 74 -6.48 12.34 4.72
N SER A 75 -7.53 12.03 5.48
CA SER A 75 -8.92 12.16 5.02
C SER A 75 -9.30 13.63 4.81
N GLU A 76 -8.84 14.54 5.68
CA GLU A 76 -9.00 15.98 5.51
C GLU A 76 -8.25 16.49 4.27
N MET A 77 -7.00 16.04 4.07
CA MET A 77 -6.23 16.38 2.86
C MET A 77 -6.93 15.93 1.58
N GLY A 78 -7.44 14.68 1.56
CA GLY A 78 -8.17 14.15 0.42
C GLY A 78 -9.43 14.96 0.10
N LYS A 79 -10.25 15.26 1.11
CA LYS A 79 -11.45 16.09 0.98
C LYS A 79 -11.13 17.49 0.44
N PHE A 80 -10.07 18.12 0.94
CA PHE A 80 -9.63 19.44 0.49
C PHE A 80 -9.26 19.43 -1.01
N LEU A 81 -8.45 18.46 -1.44
CA LEU A 81 -8.03 18.35 -2.85
C LEU A 81 -9.17 17.98 -3.81
N GLU A 82 -10.19 17.28 -3.34
CA GLU A 82 -11.36 16.92 -4.15
C GLU A 82 -12.42 18.02 -4.27
N LYS A 83 -12.68 18.73 -3.16
CA LYS A 83 -13.78 19.69 -3.07
C LYS A 83 -13.32 21.10 -3.40
N GLU A 84 -12.25 21.56 -2.77
CA GLU A 84 -11.76 22.93 -2.90
C GLU A 84 -10.91 23.10 -4.17
N ILE A 85 -10.16 22.06 -4.55
CA ILE A 85 -9.30 22.06 -5.74
C ILE A 85 -9.86 21.13 -6.83
N ARG A 86 -11.19 21.04 -6.95
CA ARG A 86 -11.85 20.14 -7.92
C ARG A 86 -11.34 20.37 -9.35
N PHE A 87 -11.19 21.63 -9.73
CA PHE A 87 -10.64 22.08 -11.00
C PHE A 87 -9.32 22.79 -10.74
N PHE A 88 -8.35 22.58 -11.63
CA PHE A 88 -7.04 23.21 -11.51
C PHE A 88 -6.77 24.12 -12.72
N PRO A 89 -6.34 25.38 -12.51
CA PRO A 89 -6.21 26.05 -11.21
C PRO A 89 -7.58 26.30 -10.57
N ALA A 90 -7.67 26.22 -9.23
CA ALA A 90 -8.87 26.65 -8.54
C ALA A 90 -8.94 28.18 -8.67
N SER A 91 -10.07 28.72 -9.16
CA SER A 91 -10.21 30.15 -9.48
C SER A 91 -9.92 31.09 -8.30
N ASN A 92 -9.97 30.60 -7.05
CA ASN A 92 -9.88 31.40 -5.83
C ASN A 92 -8.80 30.96 -4.83
N ILE A 93 -7.98 29.94 -5.10
CA ILE A 93 -6.97 29.47 -4.15
C ILE A 93 -5.59 29.47 -4.83
N PRO A 94 -4.65 30.33 -4.37
CA PRO A 94 -3.29 30.31 -4.87
C PRO A 94 -2.64 28.95 -4.64
N VAL A 95 -1.89 28.49 -5.64
CA VAL A 95 -1.17 27.19 -5.61
C VAL A 95 -0.22 27.09 -4.41
N SER A 96 0.37 28.21 -3.98
CA SER A 96 1.21 28.27 -2.77
C SER A 96 0.42 27.94 -1.49
N VAL A 97 -0.82 28.42 -1.36
CA VAL A 97 -1.69 28.14 -0.21
C VAL A 97 -2.02 26.65 -0.12
N VAL A 98 -2.34 26.03 -1.27
CA VAL A 98 -2.58 24.58 -1.37
C VAL A 98 -1.36 23.79 -0.89
N ASN A 99 -0.17 24.13 -1.41
CA ASN A 99 1.07 23.42 -1.06
C ASN A 99 1.49 23.66 0.40
N ASN A 100 1.25 24.84 0.95
CA ASN A 100 1.49 25.13 2.36
C ASN A 100 0.57 24.28 3.25
N TYR A 101 -0.72 24.20 2.93
CA TYR A 101 -1.66 23.33 3.63
C TYR A 101 -1.22 21.87 3.59
N LEU A 102 -0.84 21.34 2.43
CA LEU A 102 -0.35 19.96 2.32
C LEU A 102 0.92 19.74 3.15
N THR A 103 1.85 20.70 3.11
CA THR A 103 3.11 20.63 3.87
C THR A 103 2.85 20.63 5.38
N GLU A 104 1.91 21.45 5.85
CA GLU A 104 1.49 21.49 7.25
C GLU A 104 0.90 20.14 7.68
N ARG A 105 -0.05 19.59 6.91
CA ARG A 105 -0.68 18.30 7.21
C ARG A 105 0.30 17.13 7.20
N ILE A 106 1.24 17.11 6.26
CA ILE A 106 2.34 16.14 6.23
C ILE A 106 3.21 16.27 7.48
N SER A 107 3.50 17.50 7.91
CA SER A 107 4.30 17.74 9.12
C SER A 107 3.57 17.30 10.38
N ASN A 108 2.24 17.49 10.45
CA ASN A 108 1.41 16.98 11.53
C ASN A 108 1.41 15.44 11.57
N ILE A 109 1.29 14.78 10.41
CA ILE A 109 1.40 13.31 10.32
C ILE A 109 2.77 12.84 10.83
N LYS A 110 3.85 13.50 10.41
CA LYS A 110 5.20 13.21 10.89
C LYS A 110 5.29 13.34 12.39
N MET A 111 4.83 14.46 12.95
CA MET A 111 4.81 14.69 14.39
C MET A 111 4.03 13.61 15.15
N ILE A 112 2.84 13.23 14.68
CA ILE A 112 2.05 12.14 15.28
C ILE A 112 2.84 10.82 15.25
N SER A 113 3.47 10.49 14.12
CA SER A 113 4.24 9.25 13.97
C SER A 113 5.50 9.21 14.86
N GLU A 114 6.15 10.36 15.09
CA GLU A 114 7.37 10.48 15.89
C GLU A 114 7.08 10.54 17.40
N THR A 115 5.96 11.15 17.80
CA THR A 115 5.57 11.32 19.21
C THR A 115 4.80 10.12 19.78
N ALA A 116 4.18 9.30 18.92
CA ALA A 116 3.50 8.09 19.32
C ALA A 116 4.47 7.13 20.03
N SER A 117 4.37 7.08 21.35
CA SER A 117 5.27 6.33 22.21
C SER A 117 4.54 5.72 23.41
N PHE A 118 5.11 4.64 23.93
CA PHE A 118 4.67 4.01 25.17
C PHE A 118 5.90 3.69 26.02
N GLN A 119 5.91 4.17 27.28
CA GLN A 119 7.03 3.99 28.22
C GLN A 119 8.40 4.37 27.59
N GLY A 120 8.45 5.47 26.85
CA GLY A 120 9.65 5.95 26.17
C GLY A 120 10.03 5.20 24.88
N LYS A 121 9.32 4.13 24.51
CA LYS A 121 9.51 3.44 23.23
C LYS A 121 8.64 4.05 22.14
N ALA A 122 9.25 4.56 21.08
CA ALA A 122 8.53 5.05 19.90
C ALA A 122 7.92 3.88 19.10
N LEU A 123 6.70 4.10 18.60
CA LEU A 123 5.85 3.04 18.03
C LEU A 123 5.75 3.12 16.51
N LEU A 124 5.46 4.31 15.97
CA LEU A 124 5.03 4.49 14.58
C LEU A 124 6.11 5.13 13.67
N ASN A 125 7.34 5.28 14.16
CA ASN A 125 8.46 5.84 13.39
C ASN A 125 9.48 4.77 12.91
N GLY A 126 9.08 3.50 12.96
CA GLY A 126 9.91 2.34 12.59
C GLY A 126 10.78 1.78 13.71
N ASN A 127 10.82 2.40 14.90
CA ASN A 127 11.55 1.86 16.05
C ASN A 127 10.83 0.70 16.77
N CYS A 128 9.59 0.39 16.37
CA CYS A 128 8.83 -0.77 16.85
C CYS A 128 8.49 -1.75 15.74
N GLY A 129 9.26 -1.78 14.65
CA GLY A 129 9.11 -2.75 13.58
C GLY A 129 10.37 -2.88 12.72
N VAL A 130 10.20 -3.21 11.45
CA VAL A 130 11.31 -3.31 10.51
C VAL A 130 11.75 -1.92 10.04
N LYS A 131 12.98 -1.55 10.37
CA LYS A 131 13.65 -0.36 9.86
C LYS A 131 14.67 -0.77 8.80
N SER A 132 14.81 0.03 7.76
CA SER A 132 15.65 -0.31 6.63
C SER A 132 16.37 0.90 6.04
N ILE A 133 17.57 0.68 5.51
CA ILE A 133 18.32 1.63 4.69
C ILE A 133 18.63 0.93 3.37
N THR A 134 18.13 1.47 2.26
CA THR A 134 18.40 0.94 0.91
C THR A 134 19.58 1.67 0.28
N LYS A 135 20.53 0.91 -0.27
CA LYS A 135 21.63 1.39 -1.10
C LYS A 135 21.47 0.79 -2.49
N GLY A 136 21.21 1.61 -3.50
CA GLY A 136 21.02 1.14 -4.87
C GLY A 136 20.09 2.07 -5.64
N LYS A 137 20.39 2.33 -6.92
CA LYS A 137 19.58 3.23 -7.74
C LYS A 137 18.23 2.60 -8.03
N GLY A 138 17.15 3.37 -7.84
CA GLY A 138 15.79 2.91 -8.08
C GLY A 138 15.22 1.96 -7.02
N LEU A 139 16.01 1.57 -6.01
CA LEU A 139 15.61 0.66 -4.95
C LEU A 139 15.03 1.41 -3.74
N ARG A 140 13.86 1.01 -3.27
CA ARG A 140 13.18 1.62 -2.12
C ARG A 140 12.63 0.57 -1.19
N PHE A 141 12.73 0.81 0.11
CA PHE A 141 12.07 -0.01 1.11
C PHE A 141 10.60 0.37 1.23
N VAL A 142 9.71 -0.63 1.23
CA VAL A 142 8.27 -0.41 1.36
C VAL A 142 7.79 -0.84 2.74
N LYS A 143 8.01 -2.11 3.10
CA LYS A 143 7.62 -2.66 4.40
C LYS A 143 8.41 -3.93 4.74
N GLY A 144 8.38 -4.33 6.00
CA GLY A 144 8.91 -5.61 6.44
C GLY A 144 8.01 -6.27 7.47
N SER A 145 7.87 -7.59 7.38
CA SER A 145 7.08 -8.38 8.33
C SER A 145 7.82 -8.59 9.66
N PRO A 146 7.12 -9.04 10.72
CA PRO A 146 7.76 -9.42 11.98
C PRO A 146 8.72 -10.61 11.87
N HIS A 147 8.67 -11.38 10.78
CA HIS A 147 9.53 -12.54 10.56
C HIS A 147 10.84 -12.19 9.83
N VAL A 148 11.01 -10.94 9.42
CA VAL A 148 12.27 -10.49 8.81
C VAL A 148 13.36 -10.47 9.87
N THR A 149 14.49 -11.09 9.56
CA THR A 149 15.70 -11.09 10.41
C THR A 149 16.57 -9.89 10.07
N SER A 150 17.19 -9.27 11.08
CA SER A 150 18.17 -8.21 10.86
C SER A 150 19.31 -8.70 9.96
N SER A 151 19.75 -7.85 9.05
CA SER A 151 20.88 -8.16 8.16
C SER A 151 22.21 -8.01 8.89
N ASP A 152 23.26 -8.60 8.32
CA ASP A 152 24.65 -8.31 8.67
C ASP A 152 25.03 -6.87 8.24
N GLU A 153 26.24 -6.42 8.58
CA GLU A 153 26.73 -5.06 8.27
C GLU A 153 26.70 -4.72 6.77
N GLY A 154 26.85 -5.74 5.91
CA GLY A 154 26.78 -5.60 4.45
C GLY A 154 25.36 -5.43 3.89
N GLY A 155 24.32 -5.70 4.69
CA GLY A 155 22.94 -5.75 4.21
C GLY A 155 22.62 -6.98 3.36
N TYR A 156 21.34 -7.18 3.04
CA TYR A 156 20.94 -8.21 2.09
C TYR A 156 21.19 -7.71 0.66
N PRO A 157 21.95 -8.44 -0.18
CA PRO A 157 22.04 -8.12 -1.61
C PRO A 157 20.67 -8.27 -2.27
N VAL A 158 20.37 -7.38 -3.20
CA VAL A 158 19.13 -7.40 -3.98
C VAL A 158 19.50 -7.64 -5.43
N LYS A 159 19.16 -8.83 -5.93
CA LYS A 159 19.45 -9.27 -7.29
C LYS A 159 18.18 -9.20 -8.12
N ILE A 160 18.25 -8.53 -9.26
CA ILE A 160 17.14 -8.53 -10.22
C ILE A 160 17.48 -9.53 -11.32
N ILE A 161 16.64 -10.55 -11.48
CA ILE A 161 16.77 -11.59 -12.50
C ILE A 161 15.99 -11.19 -13.76
N GLU A 162 14.82 -10.56 -13.62
CA GLU A 162 14.05 -10.01 -14.73
C GLU A 162 13.57 -8.60 -14.39
N LEU A 163 13.76 -7.67 -15.33
CA LEU A 163 13.33 -6.28 -15.17
C LEU A 163 11.82 -6.17 -15.38
N PRO A 164 11.14 -5.31 -14.59
CA PRO A 164 9.74 -5.05 -14.82
C PRO A 164 9.53 -4.23 -16.11
N GLU A 165 8.48 -4.54 -16.87
CA GLU A 165 8.11 -3.83 -18.09
C GLU A 165 6.69 -3.24 -17.96
N TYR A 166 6.47 -2.09 -18.60
CA TYR A 166 5.14 -1.50 -18.75
C TYR A 166 4.37 -2.19 -19.87
N SER A 167 3.05 -2.27 -19.74
CA SER A 167 2.19 -2.58 -20.88
C SER A 167 2.21 -1.43 -21.88
N GLY A 168 2.24 -1.76 -23.17
CA GLY A 168 2.36 -0.75 -24.22
C GLY A 168 1.64 -1.14 -25.51
N LEU A 169 1.00 -0.17 -26.14
CA LEU A 169 0.32 -0.32 -27.42
C LEU A 169 0.93 0.67 -28.42
N ILE A 170 1.51 0.15 -29.49
CA ILE A 170 1.98 0.95 -30.63
C ILE A 170 0.90 0.86 -31.71
N GLY A 171 0.53 2.01 -32.28
CA GLY A 171 -0.42 2.09 -33.37
C GLY A 171 0.04 1.34 -34.61
N ASN A 172 -0.89 1.06 -35.52
CA ASN A 172 -0.62 0.28 -36.73
C ASN A 172 -0.15 1.13 -37.92
N LYS A 173 -0.54 2.41 -37.99
CA LYS A 173 -0.05 3.37 -38.98
C LYS A 173 0.46 4.65 -38.35
N ALA A 174 1.42 5.29 -39.02
CA ALA A 174 1.87 6.62 -38.66
C ALA A 174 0.73 7.63 -38.79
N ILE A 175 0.65 8.57 -37.84
CA ILE A 175 -0.32 9.65 -37.84
C ILE A 175 -0.10 10.51 -39.09
N SER A 176 -1.17 10.81 -39.82
CA SER A 176 -1.17 11.71 -40.97
C SER A 176 -2.47 12.53 -40.98
N ALA A 177 -2.44 13.69 -41.66
CA ALA A 177 -3.62 14.55 -41.79
C ALA A 177 -4.79 13.81 -42.47
N GLU A 178 -4.50 12.96 -43.46
CA GLU A 178 -5.50 12.12 -44.14
C GLU A 178 -6.19 11.17 -43.15
N LEU A 179 -5.42 10.43 -42.34
CA LEU A 179 -6.01 9.52 -41.36
C LEU A 179 -6.80 10.27 -40.29
N LEU A 180 -6.36 11.46 -39.86
CA LEU A 180 -7.10 12.26 -38.88
C LEU A 180 -8.42 12.80 -39.44
N GLN A 181 -8.46 13.15 -40.73
CA GLN A 181 -9.67 13.63 -41.39
C GLN A 181 -10.77 12.55 -41.47
N TYR A 182 -10.39 11.28 -41.59
CA TYR A 182 -11.32 10.15 -41.68
C TYR A 182 -11.65 9.50 -40.34
N GLU A 183 -10.77 9.62 -39.35
CA GLU A 183 -11.01 9.04 -38.04
C GLU A 183 -12.09 9.82 -37.29
N GLU A 184 -12.99 9.09 -36.63
CA GLU A 184 -14.06 9.70 -35.85
C GLU A 184 -13.82 9.51 -34.35
N LEU A 185 -13.30 8.34 -33.97
CA LEU A 185 -13.24 7.94 -32.58
C LEU A 185 -12.02 7.08 -32.30
N ILE A 186 -11.26 7.47 -31.28
CA ILE A 186 -10.30 6.62 -30.61
C ILE A 186 -10.93 6.15 -29.30
N ILE A 187 -10.89 4.85 -29.06
CA ILE A 187 -11.41 4.23 -27.83
C ILE A 187 -10.25 3.58 -27.10
N ILE A 188 -10.09 3.89 -25.82
CA ILE A 188 -9.17 3.21 -24.92
C ILE A 188 -9.97 2.56 -23.81
N SER A 189 -9.77 1.26 -23.60
CA SER A 189 -10.47 0.52 -22.54
C SER A 189 -9.46 -0.12 -21.60
N ASP A 190 -9.65 0.11 -20.30
CA ASP A 190 -8.78 -0.32 -19.19
C ASP A 190 -9.69 -0.83 -18.07
N ASP A 191 -9.60 -2.13 -17.77
CA ASP A 191 -10.60 -2.88 -16.99
C ASP A 191 -12.06 -2.65 -17.47
N GLU A 192 -12.89 -2.02 -16.63
CA GLU A 192 -14.30 -1.69 -16.90
C GLU A 192 -14.49 -0.25 -17.39
N LYS A 193 -13.40 0.54 -17.47
CA LYS A 193 -13.48 1.93 -17.92
C LYS A 193 -13.24 2.00 -19.41
N GLU A 194 -14.05 2.83 -20.07
CA GLU A 194 -13.91 3.11 -21.49
C GLU A 194 -13.79 4.63 -21.69
N PHE A 195 -12.72 5.06 -22.33
CA PHE A 195 -12.49 6.44 -22.73
C PHE A 195 -12.70 6.56 -24.24
N LYS A 196 -13.59 7.46 -24.64
CA LYS A 196 -13.90 7.75 -26.04
C LYS A 196 -13.44 9.15 -26.40
N TYR A 197 -12.41 9.23 -27.22
CA TYR A 197 -11.90 10.47 -27.76
C TYR A 197 -12.46 10.71 -29.17
N ARG A 198 -13.29 11.74 -29.32
CA ARG A 198 -13.82 12.14 -30.62
C ARG A 198 -12.82 13.05 -31.33
N ILE A 199 -12.42 12.69 -32.54
CA ILE A 199 -11.55 13.50 -33.37
C ILE A 199 -12.41 14.54 -34.10
N THR A 200 -12.03 15.83 -34.00
CA THR A 200 -12.71 16.91 -34.72
C THR A 200 -12.02 17.21 -36.04
N LYS A 201 -12.69 17.95 -36.94
CA LYS A 201 -12.14 18.29 -38.25
C LYS A 201 -10.94 19.22 -38.18
N GLU A 202 -10.82 19.96 -37.07
CA GLU A 202 -9.75 20.91 -36.78
C GLU A 202 -8.56 20.24 -36.06
N GLU A 203 -8.65 18.96 -35.72
CA GLU A 203 -7.59 18.23 -35.01
C GLU A 203 -6.35 18.09 -35.91
N THR A 204 -5.20 18.51 -35.38
CA THR A 204 -3.90 18.35 -36.05
C THR A 204 -3.03 17.31 -35.34
N ILE A 205 -1.91 16.96 -35.96
CA ILE A 205 -0.93 16.03 -35.37
C ILE A 205 -0.36 16.61 -34.06
N GLU A 206 -0.18 17.93 -34.01
CA GLU A 206 0.35 18.67 -32.86
C GLU A 206 -0.63 18.72 -31.70
N THR A 207 -1.94 18.80 -31.98
CA THR A 207 -2.99 18.89 -30.94
C THR A 207 -3.48 17.52 -30.47
N LEU A 208 -3.39 16.49 -31.32
CA LEU A 208 -3.93 15.16 -31.03
C LEU A 208 -3.36 14.55 -29.74
N ILE A 209 -2.03 14.52 -29.61
CA ILE A 209 -1.35 13.92 -28.46
C ILE A 209 -1.70 14.64 -27.16
N PRO A 210 -1.54 15.98 -27.04
CA PRO A 210 -1.87 16.66 -25.79
C PRO A 210 -3.37 16.57 -25.46
N ASN A 211 -4.26 16.57 -26.46
CA ASN A 211 -5.70 16.42 -26.22
C ASN A 211 -6.08 15.00 -25.77
N LEU A 212 -5.55 13.95 -26.41
CA LEU A 212 -5.71 12.56 -25.97
C LEU A 212 -5.14 12.34 -24.57
N GLN A 213 -3.94 12.85 -24.30
CA GLN A 213 -3.30 12.76 -22.98
C GLN A 213 -4.17 13.42 -21.92
N ARG A 214 -4.67 14.63 -22.21
CA ARG A 214 -5.59 15.36 -21.32
C ARG A 214 -6.88 14.57 -21.10
N GLY A 215 -7.50 14.03 -22.14
CA GLY A 215 -8.75 13.28 -22.03
C GLY A 215 -8.60 11.98 -21.23
N LEU A 216 -7.55 11.19 -21.50
CA LEU A 216 -7.21 10.00 -20.70
C LEU A 216 -7.04 10.36 -19.23
N HIS A 217 -6.24 11.40 -18.99
CA HIS A 217 -5.96 11.88 -17.66
C HIS A 217 -7.23 12.37 -16.95
N GLU A 218 -8.08 13.17 -17.60
CA GLU A 218 -9.34 13.69 -17.08
C GLU A 218 -10.29 12.57 -16.64
N ASN A 219 -10.36 11.49 -17.41
CA ASN A 219 -11.16 10.30 -17.13
C ASN A 219 -10.50 9.31 -16.15
N GLY A 220 -9.32 9.64 -15.63
CA GLY A 220 -8.63 8.85 -14.60
C GLY A 220 -8.08 7.52 -15.12
N PHE A 221 -7.67 7.50 -16.39
CA PHE A 221 -6.89 6.40 -16.97
C PHE A 221 -5.43 6.55 -16.57
N ASN A 222 -4.81 5.44 -16.18
CA ASN A 222 -3.39 5.43 -15.83
C ASN A 222 -2.51 5.10 -17.04
N ILE A 223 -2.81 5.75 -18.17
CA ILE A 223 -2.20 5.52 -19.47
C ILE A 223 -1.71 6.85 -20.00
N SER A 224 -0.46 6.90 -20.42
CA SER A 224 0.12 8.03 -21.13
C SER A 224 0.25 7.73 -22.62
N VAL A 225 0.01 8.75 -23.43
CA VAL A 225 0.11 8.70 -24.89
C VAL A 225 1.30 9.54 -25.34
N TYR A 226 2.02 9.01 -26.32
CA TYR A 226 3.19 9.61 -26.91
C TYR A 226 3.14 9.47 -28.43
N LYS A 227 3.97 10.27 -29.10
CA LYS A 227 4.31 10.09 -30.50
C LYS A 227 5.68 9.45 -30.61
N THR A 228 5.78 8.33 -31.31
CA THR A 228 7.08 7.71 -31.62
C THR A 228 7.87 8.54 -32.63
N LYS A 229 9.18 8.26 -32.78
CA LYS A 229 10.02 8.92 -33.81
C LYS A 229 9.48 8.74 -35.22
N ASN A 230 8.76 7.65 -35.47
CA ASN A 230 8.17 7.33 -36.78
C ASN A 230 6.71 7.82 -36.89
N ASN A 231 6.28 8.76 -36.05
CA ASN A 231 4.93 9.33 -36.00
C ASN A 231 3.79 8.34 -35.67
N PHE A 232 4.06 7.17 -35.11
CA PHE A 232 2.99 6.29 -34.59
C PHE A 232 2.51 6.78 -33.23
N LEU A 233 1.21 6.58 -32.96
CA LEU A 233 0.66 6.67 -31.60
C LEU A 233 1.28 5.57 -30.72
N TYR A 234 1.69 5.92 -29.52
CA TYR A 234 2.16 4.97 -28.53
C TYR A 234 1.47 5.24 -27.20
N PHE A 235 0.68 4.28 -26.74
CA PHE A 235 0.07 4.29 -25.42
C PHE A 235 0.89 3.40 -24.49
N LYS A 236 1.13 3.88 -23.28
CA LYS A 236 1.92 3.18 -22.26
C LYS A 236 1.16 3.25 -20.94
N HIS A 237 0.92 2.09 -20.33
CA HIS A 237 0.42 2.08 -18.96
C HIS A 237 1.49 2.62 -18.00
N ASN A 238 1.09 3.39 -17.00
CA ASN A 238 2.04 4.05 -16.09
C ASN A 238 2.41 3.20 -14.87
N GLN A 239 1.80 2.02 -14.73
CA GLN A 239 2.20 0.99 -13.78
C GLN A 239 2.89 -0.18 -14.48
N LEU A 240 3.96 -0.66 -13.83
CA LEU A 240 4.71 -1.84 -14.23
C LEU A 240 3.91 -3.11 -13.93
N GLY A 241 4.14 -4.16 -14.72
CA GLY A 241 3.62 -5.49 -14.42
C GLY A 241 2.62 -6.02 -15.42
N ILE A 242 2.36 -7.32 -15.30
CA ILE A 242 1.46 -8.08 -16.17
C ILE A 242 -0.02 -7.71 -15.97
N ALA A 243 -0.37 -7.15 -14.80
CA ALA A 243 -1.76 -6.92 -14.38
C ALA A 243 -2.41 -5.71 -15.06
N ASN A 244 -1.64 -4.94 -15.84
CA ASN A 244 -2.07 -3.67 -16.38
C ASN A 244 -2.34 -3.75 -17.89
N ASP A 245 -3.20 -4.66 -18.32
CA ASP A 245 -3.59 -4.77 -19.71
C ASP A 245 -4.63 -3.70 -20.07
N PHE A 246 -4.57 -3.22 -21.31
CA PHE A 246 -5.56 -2.30 -21.84
C PHE A 246 -5.71 -2.55 -23.33
N THR A 247 -6.78 -2.02 -23.91
CA THR A 247 -7.06 -2.12 -25.34
C THR A 247 -7.20 -0.75 -25.95
N GLY A 248 -6.84 -0.63 -27.22
CA GLY A 248 -7.03 0.56 -28.02
C GLY A 248 -7.75 0.23 -29.32
N THR A 249 -8.62 1.14 -29.76
CA THR A 249 -9.38 1.00 -31.00
C THR A 249 -9.38 2.31 -31.76
N SER A 250 -9.18 2.26 -33.07
CA SER A 250 -9.47 3.35 -34.01
C SER A 250 -10.68 2.94 -34.86
N LEU A 251 -11.74 3.75 -34.86
CA LEU A 251 -13.05 3.33 -35.37
C LEU A 251 -13.12 3.24 -36.89
N LYS A 252 -12.58 4.24 -37.59
CA LYS A 252 -12.69 4.36 -39.07
C LYS A 252 -11.38 4.11 -39.79
N THR A 253 -10.26 4.20 -39.09
CA THR A 253 -8.94 4.10 -39.68
C THR A 253 -8.10 3.00 -39.05
N GLN A 254 -6.87 2.88 -39.54
CA GLN A 254 -5.87 1.95 -39.02
C GLN A 254 -4.81 2.66 -38.17
N LEU A 255 -5.16 3.78 -37.52
CA LEU A 255 -4.24 4.49 -36.62
C LEU A 255 -3.79 3.59 -35.48
N ILE A 256 -4.72 2.89 -34.85
CA ILE A 256 -4.46 1.93 -33.76
C ILE A 256 -4.79 0.51 -34.23
N SER A 257 -6.01 0.34 -34.74
CA SER A 257 -6.53 -0.95 -35.12
C SER A 257 -5.91 -1.47 -36.41
N LYS A 258 -5.66 -2.78 -36.51
CA LYS A 258 -5.25 -3.39 -37.77
C LYS A 258 -6.37 -3.31 -38.82
N TYR A 259 -7.61 -3.50 -38.37
CA TYR A 259 -8.83 -3.31 -39.14
C TYR A 259 -9.72 -2.31 -38.39
N PRO A 260 -10.29 -1.29 -39.05
CA PRO A 260 -11.11 -0.28 -38.39
C PRO A 260 -12.19 -0.86 -37.48
N GLY A 261 -12.31 -0.31 -36.27
CA GLY A 261 -13.29 -0.72 -35.27
C GLY A 261 -12.95 -1.98 -34.49
N GLN A 262 -11.86 -2.69 -34.82
CA GLN A 262 -11.43 -3.86 -34.04
C GLN A 262 -10.48 -3.46 -32.90
N PRO A 263 -10.75 -3.88 -31.66
CA PRO A 263 -9.85 -3.59 -30.54
C PRO A 263 -8.52 -4.33 -30.70
N VAL A 264 -7.45 -3.65 -30.35
CA VAL A 264 -6.09 -4.20 -30.26
C VAL A 264 -5.68 -4.18 -28.80
N THR A 265 -5.26 -5.33 -28.29
CA THR A 265 -4.72 -5.44 -26.93
C THR A 265 -3.29 -4.94 -26.89
N ALA A 266 -2.96 -4.14 -25.88
CA ALA A 266 -1.59 -3.73 -25.61
C ALA A 266 -0.69 -4.96 -25.39
N LYS A 267 0.59 -4.84 -25.76
CA LYS A 267 1.58 -5.82 -25.32
C LYS A 267 1.60 -5.78 -23.80
N VAL A 268 1.34 -6.92 -23.18
CA VAL A 268 1.33 -7.07 -21.72
C VAL A 268 2.72 -6.76 -21.17
N GLY A 269 2.76 -6.00 -20.07
CA GLY A 269 3.97 -5.71 -19.32
C GLY A 269 4.55 -6.95 -18.64
N LYS A 270 5.55 -6.76 -17.78
CA LYS A 270 6.19 -7.85 -17.04
C LYS A 270 6.42 -7.47 -15.59
N ASN A 271 6.27 -8.45 -14.71
CA ASN A 271 6.62 -8.28 -13.31
C ASN A 271 8.13 -8.38 -13.14
N ILE A 272 8.64 -7.66 -12.15
CA ILE A 272 10.02 -7.84 -11.69
C ILE A 272 10.21 -9.28 -11.20
N MET A 273 11.38 -9.87 -11.44
CA MET A 273 11.77 -11.13 -10.81
C MET A 273 13.12 -10.93 -10.16
N GLY A 274 13.30 -11.45 -8.94
CA GLY A 274 14.54 -11.24 -8.21
C GLY A 274 14.62 -11.99 -6.89
N GLU A 275 15.72 -11.73 -6.20
CA GLU A 275 16.07 -12.32 -4.91
C GLU A 275 16.49 -11.22 -3.93
N ILE A 276 16.17 -11.40 -2.65
CA ILE A 276 16.66 -10.56 -1.56
C ILE A 276 17.43 -11.47 -0.61
N GLY A 277 18.71 -11.16 -0.36
CA GLY A 277 19.54 -11.95 0.54
C GLY A 277 19.76 -13.39 0.09
N ASN A 278 19.82 -13.61 -1.23
CA ASN A 278 19.86 -14.94 -1.88
C ASN A 278 18.64 -15.82 -1.55
N GLU A 279 17.52 -15.22 -1.17
CA GLU A 279 16.25 -15.90 -1.01
C GLU A 279 15.25 -15.41 -2.08
N PRO A 280 14.42 -16.33 -2.62
CA PRO A 280 13.48 -15.99 -3.69
C PRO A 280 12.41 -14.99 -3.24
N THR A 281 11.81 -14.31 -4.21
CA THR A 281 10.72 -13.34 -3.97
C THR A 281 9.55 -13.56 -4.91
N ILE A 282 8.36 -13.10 -4.51
CA ILE A 282 7.23 -12.86 -5.41
C ILE A 282 7.38 -11.47 -6.00
N GLY A 283 7.30 -11.41 -7.32
CA GLY A 283 7.33 -10.19 -8.10
C GLY A 283 5.95 -9.76 -8.56
N GLU A 284 5.57 -8.53 -8.24
CA GLU A 284 4.31 -7.93 -8.69
C GLU A 284 4.57 -6.49 -9.17
N GLY A 285 4.46 -6.25 -10.49
CA GLY A 285 4.89 -4.98 -11.06
C GLY A 285 6.36 -4.68 -10.73
N GLY A 286 6.63 -3.59 -10.02
CA GLY A 286 7.96 -3.23 -9.50
C GLY A 286 8.26 -3.72 -8.08
N TYR A 287 7.36 -4.46 -7.44
CA TYR A 287 7.52 -4.91 -6.06
C TYR A 287 8.17 -6.29 -5.97
N LEU A 288 9.18 -6.41 -5.09
CA LEU A 288 9.82 -7.67 -4.70
C LEU A 288 9.45 -7.98 -3.25
N THR A 289 8.70 -9.06 -3.01
CA THR A 289 8.30 -9.49 -1.66
C THR A 289 8.85 -10.87 -1.34
N GLY A 290 9.63 -11.01 -0.26
CA GLY A 290 10.18 -12.30 0.17
C GLY A 290 9.10 -13.32 0.53
N LEU A 291 9.29 -14.58 0.12
CA LEU A 291 8.29 -15.65 0.26
C LEU A 291 7.96 -16.00 1.72
N LYS A 292 6.79 -16.59 1.95
CA LYS A 292 6.39 -17.14 3.26
C LYS A 292 7.34 -18.24 3.76
N THR A 293 8.05 -18.93 2.87
CA THR A 293 9.02 -20.00 3.16
C THR A 293 10.43 -19.49 3.45
N ASN A 294 10.72 -18.21 3.20
CA ASN A 294 12.04 -17.63 3.43
C ASN A 294 12.39 -17.62 4.92
N LYS A 295 13.66 -17.88 5.23
CA LYS A 295 14.13 -17.91 6.62
C LYS A 295 14.43 -16.51 7.14
N ARG A 296 15.00 -15.64 6.30
CA ARG A 296 15.50 -14.33 6.72
C ARG A 296 14.67 -13.16 6.20
N THR A 297 14.12 -13.28 4.99
CA THR A 297 13.49 -12.16 4.26
C THR A 297 11.98 -12.29 4.11
N ARG A 298 11.34 -13.18 4.89
CA ARG A 298 9.89 -13.44 4.83
C ARG A 298 9.08 -12.14 4.95
N GLY A 299 8.32 -11.80 3.90
CA GLY A 299 7.50 -10.59 3.87
C GLY A 299 8.28 -9.28 3.95
N LEU A 300 9.58 -9.29 3.60
CA LEU A 300 10.32 -8.07 3.29
C LEU A 300 9.94 -7.61 1.88
N THR A 301 9.43 -6.40 1.75
CA THR A 301 8.98 -5.83 0.48
C THR A 301 9.84 -4.62 0.10
N LEU A 302 10.42 -4.70 -1.10
CA LEU A 302 11.12 -3.60 -1.75
C LEU A 302 10.38 -3.20 -3.02
N TYR A 303 10.53 -1.94 -3.42
CA TYR A 303 10.07 -1.44 -4.71
C TYR A 303 11.28 -1.06 -5.57
N PHE A 304 11.22 -1.43 -6.84
CA PHE A 304 12.19 -1.06 -7.86
C PHE A 304 11.49 -0.35 -9.01
N ASP A 305 11.97 0.84 -9.36
CA ASP A 305 11.35 1.69 -10.37
C ASP A 305 11.76 1.41 -11.83
N GLY A 306 12.60 0.40 -12.07
CA GLY A 306 13.04 0.04 -13.42
C GLY A 306 14.23 0.85 -13.93
N THR A 307 14.76 1.82 -13.18
CA THR A 307 15.79 2.76 -13.68
C THR A 307 17.24 2.30 -13.53
N SER A 308 17.49 1.02 -13.20
CA SER A 308 18.86 0.51 -13.15
C SER A 308 19.46 0.47 -14.55
N THR A 309 20.71 0.91 -14.66
CA THR A 309 21.56 0.78 -15.85
C THR A 309 22.15 -0.62 -16.00
N GLU A 310 21.89 -1.50 -15.03
CA GLU A 310 22.45 -2.84 -14.96
C GLU A 310 21.60 -3.85 -15.73
N GLN A 311 22.28 -4.82 -16.35
CA GLN A 311 21.63 -5.91 -17.07
C GLN A 311 20.89 -6.84 -16.09
N ALA A 312 19.83 -7.46 -16.58
CA ALA A 312 19.14 -8.54 -15.89
C ALA A 312 20.15 -9.61 -15.40
N GLY A 313 20.03 -10.03 -14.14
CA GLY A 313 20.93 -10.98 -13.47
C GLY A 313 21.95 -10.36 -12.51
N GLN A 314 21.99 -9.03 -12.34
CA GLN A 314 22.96 -8.34 -11.47
C GLN A 314 22.37 -7.90 -10.12
N ILE A 315 23.28 -7.61 -9.17
CA ILE A 315 22.95 -7.07 -7.85
C ILE A 315 22.83 -5.55 -7.98
N VAL A 316 21.59 -5.05 -7.97
CA VAL A 316 21.27 -3.63 -8.15
C VAL A 316 21.43 -2.80 -6.88
N GLY A 317 21.66 -3.46 -5.74
CA GLY A 317 21.79 -2.80 -4.46
C GLY A 317 21.81 -3.73 -3.27
N HIS A 318 21.91 -3.13 -2.09
CA HIS A 318 21.88 -3.79 -0.79
C HIS A 318 20.86 -3.11 0.12
N VAL A 319 20.20 -3.90 0.95
CA VAL A 319 19.25 -3.41 1.95
C VAL A 319 19.72 -3.78 3.35
N LEU A 320 20.07 -2.77 4.15
CA LEU A 320 20.38 -2.97 5.57
C LEU A 320 19.07 -2.99 6.35
N VAL A 321 18.79 -4.09 7.04
CA VAL A 321 17.53 -4.30 7.74
C VAL A 321 17.77 -4.48 9.23
N LYS A 322 16.98 -3.79 10.05
CA LYS A 322 16.96 -3.95 11.49
C LYS A 322 15.55 -4.27 11.97
N GLN A 323 15.37 -5.44 12.56
CA GLN A 323 14.12 -5.85 13.20
C GLN A 323 14.07 -5.29 14.63
N ASN A 324 13.20 -4.31 14.88
CA ASN A 324 13.00 -3.69 16.20
C ASN A 324 11.64 -4.04 16.84
N GLY A 325 10.97 -5.06 16.31
CA GLY A 325 9.72 -5.59 16.85
C GLY A 325 9.84 -6.03 18.30
N LEU A 326 8.70 -6.03 18.99
CA LEU A 326 8.58 -6.44 20.39
C LEU A 326 8.41 -7.94 20.50
N VAL A 327 9.17 -8.58 21.39
CA VAL A 327 8.95 -9.98 21.72
C VAL A 327 7.75 -10.09 22.66
N VAL A 328 6.71 -10.78 22.21
CA VAL A 328 5.46 -11.01 22.94
C VAL A 328 5.42 -12.47 23.41
N PRO A 329 5.40 -12.75 24.72
CA PRO A 329 5.28 -14.11 25.22
C PRO A 329 3.87 -14.65 24.94
N LEU A 330 3.79 -15.92 24.55
CA LEU A 330 2.53 -16.60 24.23
C LEU A 330 2.15 -17.68 25.25
N ASP A 331 3.02 -17.98 26.21
CA ASP A 331 2.75 -18.89 27.32
C ASP A 331 3.26 -18.35 28.65
N LEU A 332 2.79 -18.96 29.75
CA LEU A 332 3.18 -18.60 31.12
C LEU A 332 4.66 -18.91 31.43
N GLU A 333 5.29 -19.78 30.63
CA GLU A 333 6.67 -20.22 30.81
C GLU A 333 7.67 -19.37 30.00
N GLY A 334 7.20 -18.53 29.08
CA GLY A 334 8.02 -17.76 28.15
C GLY A 334 8.73 -18.61 27.08
N LYS A 335 8.32 -19.87 26.88
CA LYS A 335 8.91 -20.78 25.89
C LYS A 335 8.38 -20.52 24.48
N LYS A 336 7.16 -20.01 24.37
CA LYS A 336 6.57 -19.57 23.11
C LYS A 336 6.53 -18.05 23.07
N ALA A 337 7.00 -17.47 21.98
CA ALA A 337 6.92 -16.03 21.75
C ALA A 337 6.69 -15.74 20.27
N GLU A 338 6.11 -14.58 19.99
CA GLU A 338 6.07 -14.00 18.65
C GLU A 338 6.66 -12.58 18.65
N ILE A 339 6.91 -12.04 17.46
CA ILE A 339 7.36 -10.66 17.28
C ILE A 339 6.16 -9.82 16.87
N LEU A 340 5.86 -8.77 17.64
CA LEU A 340 4.95 -7.71 17.27
C LEU A 340 5.74 -6.60 16.56
N SER A 341 5.50 -6.40 15.27
CA SER A 341 6.13 -5.35 14.46
C SER A 341 5.09 -4.34 14.00
N LEU A 342 5.24 -3.10 14.44
CA LEU A 342 4.47 -1.94 13.98
C LEU A 342 5.23 -1.25 12.83
N PRO A 343 4.60 -1.05 11.66
CA PRO A 343 5.25 -0.39 10.54
C PRO A 343 5.49 1.10 10.83
N SER A 344 6.47 1.69 10.16
CA SER A 344 6.64 3.15 10.18
C SER A 344 5.53 3.81 9.36
N LEU A 345 4.87 4.80 9.94
CA LEU A 345 3.82 5.61 9.33
C LEU A 345 4.28 7.04 9.06
N THR A 346 5.60 7.23 8.99
CA THR A 346 6.23 8.48 8.59
C THR A 346 5.87 8.81 7.14
N PRO A 347 5.66 10.09 6.76
CA PRO A 347 5.35 10.49 5.38
C PRO A 347 6.38 10.04 4.34
N GLU A 348 7.62 9.79 4.77
CA GLU A 348 8.70 9.28 3.92
C GLU A 348 8.52 7.80 3.51
N LEU A 349 7.68 7.04 4.24
CA LEU A 349 7.41 5.62 3.96
C LEU A 349 5.97 5.37 3.53
N LEU A 350 5.02 6.20 3.94
CA LEU A 350 3.65 6.12 3.45
C LEU A 350 3.59 6.40 1.94
N ALA A 351 2.75 5.64 1.24
CA ALA A 351 2.59 5.66 -0.22
C ALA A 351 3.87 5.32 -1.02
N THR A 352 4.86 4.66 -0.42
CA THR A 352 6.09 4.29 -1.14
C THR A 352 5.81 3.22 -2.18
N GLY A 353 6.34 3.44 -3.40
CA GLY A 353 6.23 2.48 -4.52
C GLY A 353 4.95 2.63 -5.34
N ILE A 354 4.09 3.59 -5.03
CA ILE A 354 2.86 3.85 -5.80
C ILE A 354 3.24 4.58 -7.10
N PRO A 355 3.10 3.93 -8.27
CA PRO A 355 3.46 4.57 -9.53
C PRO A 355 2.48 5.70 -9.83
N ASN A 356 3.03 6.84 -10.25
CA ASN A 356 2.30 8.04 -10.58
C ASN A 356 3.07 8.81 -11.67
N CYS A 357 2.37 9.67 -12.40
CA CYS A 357 2.95 10.37 -13.56
C CYS A 357 3.82 11.56 -13.13
N SER A 358 3.51 12.13 -11.97
CA SER A 358 4.18 13.28 -11.37
C SER A 358 5.54 12.99 -10.72
N GLY A 359 5.93 11.71 -10.65
CA GLY A 359 7.19 11.27 -10.07
C GLY A 359 7.28 11.37 -8.55
N PHE A 360 6.14 11.44 -7.84
CA PHE A 360 6.09 11.38 -6.39
C PHE A 360 6.62 10.04 -5.88
N LEU A 361 7.46 10.07 -4.85
CA LEU A 361 8.07 8.87 -4.28
C LEU A 361 7.26 8.32 -3.11
N ASN A 362 6.62 9.21 -2.36
CA ASN A 362 5.90 8.97 -1.11
C ASN A 362 5.05 10.20 -0.75
N LEU A 363 4.33 10.15 0.37
CA LEU A 363 3.52 11.27 0.84
C LEU A 363 4.32 12.56 1.08
N LYS A 364 5.59 12.48 1.47
CA LYS A 364 6.41 13.69 1.69
C LYS A 364 6.65 14.48 0.40
N SER A 365 6.66 13.80 -0.74
CA SER A 365 6.95 14.41 -2.05
C SER A 365 5.74 15.02 -2.77
N ILE A 366 4.52 14.83 -2.23
CA ILE A 366 3.31 15.33 -2.87
C ILE A 366 3.30 16.86 -2.87
N ARG A 367 2.80 17.40 -3.97
CA ARG A 367 2.59 18.82 -4.20
C ARG A 367 1.52 18.94 -5.27
N VAL A 368 1.10 20.17 -5.52
CA VAL A 368 0.10 20.49 -6.55
C VAL A 368 0.55 21.73 -7.28
N HIS A 369 0.97 21.58 -8.53
CA HIS A 369 1.20 22.66 -9.51
C HIS A 369 0.39 22.46 -10.79
N SER A 370 -0.23 21.29 -10.95
CA SER A 370 -1.05 20.94 -12.10
C SER A 370 -2.23 20.08 -11.67
N ALA A 371 -3.19 19.91 -12.59
CA ALA A 371 -4.30 18.97 -12.39
C ALA A 371 -3.80 17.51 -12.19
N GLU A 372 -2.65 17.19 -12.79
CA GLU A 372 -1.99 15.88 -12.74
C GLU A 372 -1.37 15.63 -11.37
N GLU A 373 -0.56 16.57 -10.90
CA GLU A 373 0.03 16.51 -9.56
C GLU A 373 -1.06 16.40 -8.47
N ARG A 374 -2.19 17.10 -8.63
CA ARG A 374 -3.34 16.95 -7.72
C ARG A 374 -3.91 15.53 -7.69
N LYS A 375 -4.13 14.92 -8.86
CA LYS A 375 -4.72 13.58 -8.94
C LYS A 375 -3.76 12.52 -8.42
N ASP A 376 -2.48 12.65 -8.73
CA ASP A 376 -1.45 11.77 -8.20
C ASP A 376 -1.32 11.91 -6.67
N ALA A 377 -1.37 13.14 -6.15
CA ALA A 377 -1.40 13.37 -4.70
C ALA A 377 -2.62 12.69 -4.04
N LEU A 378 -3.82 12.82 -4.64
CA LEU A 378 -5.03 12.11 -4.19
C LEU A 378 -4.85 10.58 -4.22
N MET A 379 -4.26 10.04 -5.28
CA MET A 379 -3.99 8.60 -5.41
C MET A 379 -3.09 8.10 -4.26
N LEU A 380 -2.01 8.81 -3.95
CA LEU A 380 -1.10 8.46 -2.86
C LEU A 380 -1.77 8.58 -1.48
N ILE A 381 -2.59 9.61 -1.27
CA ILE A 381 -3.36 9.81 -0.02
C ILE A 381 -4.36 8.67 0.18
N TYR A 382 -5.18 8.35 -0.82
CA TYR A 382 -6.19 7.30 -0.68
C TYR A 382 -5.61 5.90 -0.55
N SER A 383 -4.51 5.64 -1.24
CA SER A 383 -3.80 4.38 -1.08
C SER A 383 -3.22 4.24 0.33
N SER A 384 -2.74 5.33 0.93
CA SER A 384 -2.30 5.36 2.32
C SER A 384 -3.45 5.11 3.29
N ILE A 385 -4.61 5.77 3.10
CA ILE A 385 -5.83 5.55 3.90
C ILE A 385 -6.26 4.08 3.84
N LYS A 386 -6.27 3.48 2.64
CA LYS A 386 -6.60 2.05 2.46
C LYS A 386 -5.63 1.16 3.22
N GLY A 387 -4.33 1.46 3.15
CA GLY A 387 -3.28 0.76 3.91
C GLY A 387 -3.49 0.87 5.43
N LEU A 388 -3.77 2.06 5.95
CA LEU A 388 -4.01 2.30 7.37
C LEU A 388 -5.27 1.59 7.87
N LYS A 389 -6.35 1.58 7.09
CA LYS A 389 -7.57 0.84 7.45
C LYS A 389 -7.30 -0.66 7.59
N SER A 390 -6.53 -1.23 6.67
CA SER A 390 -6.17 -2.64 6.77
C SER A 390 -5.26 -2.93 7.94
N LEU A 391 -4.26 -2.07 8.18
CA LEU A 391 -3.40 -2.16 9.35
C LEU A 391 -4.21 -2.09 10.65
N ASN A 392 -5.16 -1.15 10.78
CA ASN A 392 -6.00 -1.04 11.99
C ASN A 392 -6.80 -2.33 12.22
N LYS A 393 -7.35 -2.94 11.16
CA LYS A 393 -8.05 -4.23 11.25
C LYS A 393 -7.15 -5.36 11.76
N ASP A 394 -5.90 -5.41 11.29
CA ASP A 394 -4.91 -6.39 11.75
C ASP A 394 -4.54 -6.16 13.22
N LEU A 395 -4.33 -4.90 13.62
CA LEU A 395 -4.02 -4.55 15.02
C LEU A 395 -5.18 -4.86 15.97
N VAL A 396 -6.43 -4.60 15.59
CA VAL A 396 -7.63 -5.00 16.36
C VAL A 396 -7.67 -6.51 16.57
N SER A 397 -7.38 -7.28 15.51
CA SER A 397 -7.38 -8.74 15.60
C SER A 397 -6.29 -9.24 16.56
N LYS A 398 -5.10 -8.63 16.52
CA LYS A 398 -3.99 -8.94 17.42
C LYS A 398 -4.26 -8.51 18.87
N GLU A 399 -4.88 -7.35 19.08
CA GLU A 399 -5.28 -6.87 20.40
C GLU A 399 -6.25 -7.84 21.06
N ASN A 400 -7.33 -8.21 20.36
CA ASN A 400 -8.31 -9.17 20.86
C ASN A 400 -7.66 -10.52 21.19
N TYR A 401 -6.72 -10.98 20.36
CA TYR A 401 -5.97 -12.19 20.61
C TYR A 401 -5.15 -12.09 21.91
N TYR A 402 -4.40 -11.00 22.11
CA TYR A 402 -3.60 -10.79 23.33
C TYR A 402 -4.45 -10.59 24.58
N VAL A 403 -5.59 -9.90 24.49
CA VAL A 403 -6.53 -9.77 25.61
C VAL A 403 -7.07 -11.14 26.01
N ASN A 404 -7.54 -11.94 25.06
CA ASN A 404 -8.05 -13.29 25.35
C ASN A 404 -6.96 -14.18 25.96
N LEU A 405 -5.74 -14.08 25.44
CA LEU A 405 -4.60 -14.83 25.96
C LEU A 405 -4.22 -14.38 27.39
N ALA A 406 -4.27 -13.08 27.70
CA ALA A 406 -4.05 -12.57 29.07
C ALA A 406 -5.07 -13.16 30.05
N VAL A 407 -6.35 -13.13 29.65
CA VAL A 407 -7.45 -13.69 30.47
C VAL A 407 -7.27 -15.19 30.66
N GLU A 408 -6.87 -15.92 29.63
CA GLU A 408 -6.58 -17.36 29.74
C GLU A 408 -5.42 -17.63 30.70
N MET A 409 -4.31 -16.91 30.55
CA MET A 409 -3.15 -16.99 31.44
C MET A 409 -3.53 -16.68 32.90
N LEU A 410 -4.34 -15.64 33.13
CA LEU A 410 -4.87 -15.30 34.46
C LEU A 410 -5.73 -16.43 35.02
N ARG A 411 -6.67 -16.97 34.25
CA ARG A 411 -7.50 -18.12 34.67
C ARG A 411 -6.66 -19.33 35.07
N LEU A 412 -5.61 -19.63 34.30
CA LEU A 412 -4.68 -20.73 34.59
C LEU A 412 -3.86 -20.47 35.86
N THR A 413 -3.55 -19.20 36.18
CA THR A 413 -2.94 -18.83 37.46
C THR A 413 -3.90 -18.89 38.65
N MET A 414 -5.21 -18.64 38.42
CA MET A 414 -6.23 -18.55 39.46
C MET A 414 -6.89 -19.89 39.84
N LYS A 415 -6.70 -20.97 39.08
CA LYS A 415 -7.11 -22.33 39.51
C LYS A 415 -6.13 -22.82 40.58
N PRO A 416 -6.46 -22.84 41.89
CA PRO A 416 -5.45 -23.15 42.89
C PRO A 416 -5.57 -24.62 43.32
N LYS A 417 -4.42 -25.26 43.57
CA LYS A 417 -4.30 -25.96 44.86
C LYS A 417 -4.36 -24.85 45.91
N VAL A 418 -5.26 -24.99 46.88
CA VAL A 418 -5.62 -24.09 47.99
C VAL A 418 -6.89 -23.24 47.74
N ALA A 419 -8.00 -23.76 48.27
CA ALA A 419 -9.31 -23.13 48.44
C ALA A 419 -9.18 -21.66 48.92
N GLY A 420 -9.95 -20.68 48.44
CA GLY A 420 -11.41 -20.66 48.40
C GLY A 420 -11.86 -19.59 49.40
N VAL A 421 -12.62 -18.60 48.95
CA VAL A 421 -13.21 -17.46 49.71
C VAL A 421 -12.42 -16.13 49.67
N GLU A 422 -11.13 -16.02 49.98
CA GLU A 422 -10.43 -14.69 49.91
C GLU A 422 -10.17 -14.16 48.49
N ILE A 423 -10.13 -15.04 47.48
CA ILE A 423 -9.75 -14.68 46.10
C ILE A 423 -10.92 -14.01 45.35
N LEU A 424 -12.17 -14.31 45.74
CA LEU A 424 -13.36 -13.78 45.05
C LEU A 424 -13.59 -12.30 45.37
N SER A 425 -13.25 -11.82 46.56
CA SER A 425 -13.30 -10.39 46.90
C SER A 425 -12.21 -9.60 46.17
N LEU A 426 -10.95 -10.08 46.20
CA LEU A 426 -9.82 -9.39 45.57
C LEU A 426 -9.95 -9.29 44.04
N SER A 427 -10.48 -10.34 43.39
CA SER A 427 -10.68 -10.36 41.94
C SER A 427 -11.80 -9.44 41.48
N LYS A 428 -12.85 -9.25 42.30
CA LYS A 428 -13.97 -8.35 42.01
C LYS A 428 -13.57 -6.89 42.22
N GLU A 429 -12.77 -6.61 43.24
CA GLU A 429 -12.26 -5.28 43.56
C GLU A 429 -11.25 -4.79 42.51
N LYS A 430 -10.27 -5.62 42.13
CA LYS A 430 -9.31 -5.29 41.05
C LYS A 430 -9.94 -5.19 39.66
N ALA A 431 -10.94 -6.03 39.35
CA ALA A 431 -11.68 -5.90 38.11
C ALA A 431 -12.51 -4.60 38.07
N SER A 432 -13.04 -4.18 39.23
CA SER A 432 -13.75 -2.89 39.37
C SER A 432 -12.80 -1.71 39.26
N GLU A 433 -11.61 -1.76 39.87
CA GLU A 433 -10.57 -0.73 39.72
C GLU A 433 -10.09 -0.61 38.27
N MET A 434 -9.85 -1.73 37.58
CA MET A 434 -9.48 -1.70 36.16
C MET A 434 -10.62 -1.14 35.30
N ALA A 435 -11.87 -1.47 35.60
CA ALA A 435 -13.02 -0.89 34.90
C ALA A 435 -13.17 0.62 35.16
N GLU A 436 -12.91 1.09 36.38
CA GLU A 436 -12.89 2.52 36.70
C GLU A 436 -11.71 3.25 36.06
N GLN A 437 -10.51 2.66 36.06
CA GLN A 437 -9.35 3.23 35.37
C GLN A 437 -9.55 3.30 33.87
N LEU A 438 -10.13 2.27 33.25
CA LEU A 438 -10.52 2.29 31.83
C LEU A 438 -11.59 3.34 31.55
N LYS A 439 -12.56 3.51 32.45
CA LYS A 439 -13.60 4.53 32.33
C LYS A 439 -13.04 5.96 32.50
N GLY A 440 -12.06 6.14 33.39
CA GLY A 440 -11.30 7.38 33.61
C GLY A 440 -10.40 7.76 32.44
N MET A 441 -9.81 6.77 31.76
CA MET A 441 -9.02 6.99 30.54
C MET A 441 -9.89 7.33 29.31
N LEU A 442 -11.17 6.94 29.31
CA LEU A 442 -12.16 7.26 28.28
C LEU A 442 -12.87 8.61 28.49
N SER A 443 -12.78 9.23 29.68
CA SER A 443 -13.57 10.43 30.02
C SER A 443 -12.99 11.81 29.63
N PRO A 444 -11.71 12.01 29.22
CA PRO A 444 -11.29 13.34 28.77
C PRO A 444 -11.88 13.75 27.41
N GLN A 445 -12.48 12.83 26.64
CA GLN A 445 -13.04 13.10 25.31
C GLN A 445 -14.57 13.26 25.28
N LEU A 446 -15.25 13.20 26.42
CA LEU A 446 -16.70 13.43 26.51
C LEU A 446 -17.10 14.69 27.32
N MET A 447 -16.15 15.42 27.92
CA MET A 447 -16.45 16.65 28.70
C MET A 447 -16.18 17.98 27.97
N VAL A 448 -16.00 17.99 26.65
CA VAL A 448 -15.91 19.26 25.87
C VAL A 448 -17.09 19.47 24.91
N GLU A 449 -18.05 18.55 24.83
CA GLU A 449 -19.26 18.72 24.00
C GLU A 449 -20.57 18.89 24.80
N SER A 450 -20.50 19.20 26.09
CA SER A 450 -21.70 19.47 26.89
C SER A 450 -21.59 20.70 27.79
N THR A 451 -21.01 21.80 27.30
CA THR A 451 -21.26 23.13 27.88
C THR A 451 -21.02 24.23 26.85
N MET A 452 -22.08 24.95 26.52
CA MET A 452 -22.03 26.37 26.19
C MET A 452 -21.37 27.16 27.33
#